data_AF-A0A818G0M9-F1
#
_entry.id   AF-A0A818G0M9-F1
#
_cell.length_a   1.000
_cell.length_b   1.000
_cell.length_c   1.000
_cell.angle_alpha   90.00
_cell.angle_beta   90.00
_cell.angle_gamma   90.00
#
_symmetry.space_group_name_H-M   'P 1'
#
loop_
_entity.id
_entity.type
_entity.pdbx_description
1 polymer ?
#
loop_
_entity_poly.entity_id
_entity_poly.type
_entity_poly.pdbx_seq_one_letter_code
_entity_poly.pdbx_strand_id
1 'polypeptide(L)'
;MIENDIEQLATALTCTSPSSETLYNIRYLLDKQTSESLSSFVSESLPQLLIIEHWTWQELSKGCLHWSDNNYYADLLQTIVSFNRELLRNVNVEANIKASLLIPDDVEWINAVFDRIEATIAEDDPLWVIASQWFDVLSNFIYDHVQFVEWPAIMQINQRIECNFIMAEQFKLYLIQLHQLNVSQTIFSPKQLFYIKTCSLSIKVYIFANVQHFPYTGGQILEHLADDYFQMMLVQSRNVSSWTAELLACVAHLSSFVASCCWWDTNMTSHIKILLPCEEKAYEFVQALIHIVNYTPFHERITVEWSNEETMLLESNLLLLLTSLDIENLGCFIRSNTSLLGTLVSVAETSPFDRICLCAYGILSRILSDEDLKEMKVANNMFQLFMNILEQAWNHPSQKYQQMPVSNLLNSK
;
A
#
# COMPACT_ATOMS: atom_id res chain seq x y z
N MET A 1 10.66 -40.66 4.92
CA MET A 1 10.53 -39.21 4.69
C MET A 1 9.77 -39.10 3.39
N ILE A 2 8.49 -38.74 3.45
CA ILE A 2 7.58 -38.91 2.32
C ILE A 2 7.86 -37.77 1.33
N GLU A 3 8.50 -38.06 0.19
CA GLU A 3 8.37 -37.27 -1.02
C GLU A 3 6.91 -37.41 -1.48
N ASN A 4 6.02 -36.62 -0.89
CA ASN A 4 4.68 -36.48 -1.43
C ASN A 4 4.82 -35.62 -2.68
N ASP A 5 4.49 -36.20 -3.82
CA ASP A 5 4.38 -35.50 -5.09
C ASP A 5 3.34 -34.38 -4.94
N ILE A 6 3.75 -33.13 -5.22
CA ILE A 6 2.86 -31.96 -5.13
C ILE A 6 1.61 -32.15 -6.00
N GLU A 7 1.71 -32.92 -7.08
CA GLU A 7 0.57 -33.29 -7.92
C GLU A 7 -0.52 -34.03 -7.14
N GLN A 8 -0.12 -35.00 -6.31
CA GLN A 8 -1.06 -35.77 -5.50
C GLN A 8 -1.70 -34.91 -4.40
N LEU A 9 -0.91 -34.04 -3.78
CA LEU A 9 -1.39 -33.13 -2.74
C LEU A 9 -2.38 -32.10 -3.30
N ALA A 10 -2.04 -31.45 -4.42
CA ALA A 10 -2.91 -30.49 -5.08
C ALA A 10 -4.22 -31.14 -5.56
N THR A 11 -4.14 -32.33 -6.16
CA THR A 11 -5.33 -33.08 -6.56
C THR A 11 -6.21 -33.41 -5.36
N ALA A 12 -5.62 -33.78 -4.21
CA ALA A 12 -6.37 -34.07 -3.00
C ALA A 12 -7.13 -32.84 -2.43
N LEU A 13 -6.67 -31.61 -2.68
CA LEU A 13 -7.42 -30.39 -2.31
C LEU A 13 -8.75 -30.24 -3.06
N THR A 14 -8.85 -30.79 -4.27
CA THR A 14 -10.08 -30.69 -5.07
C THR A 14 -11.22 -31.56 -4.54
N CYS A 15 -10.94 -32.42 -3.55
CA CYS A 15 -11.94 -33.22 -2.87
C CYS A 15 -12.78 -32.36 -1.91
N THR A 16 -14.05 -32.74 -1.66
CA THR A 16 -15.00 -31.97 -0.85
C THR A 16 -14.59 -31.70 0.60
N SER A 17 -13.59 -32.43 1.13
CA SER A 17 -13.00 -32.19 2.45
C SER A 17 -11.57 -32.75 2.50
N PRO A 18 -10.54 -31.92 2.22
CA PRO A 18 -9.15 -32.37 2.32
C PRO A 18 -8.80 -32.80 3.75
N SER A 19 -7.95 -33.82 3.88
CA SER A 19 -7.50 -34.30 5.19
C SER A 19 -6.53 -33.31 5.84
N SER A 20 -6.46 -33.29 7.17
CA SER A 20 -5.47 -32.48 7.90
C SER A 20 -4.03 -32.81 7.51
N GLU A 21 -3.75 -34.07 7.16
CA GLU A 21 -2.46 -34.51 6.65
C GLU A 21 -2.12 -33.88 5.29
N THR A 22 -3.10 -33.81 4.38
CA THR A 22 -2.93 -33.11 3.10
C THR A 22 -2.62 -31.64 3.32
N LEU A 23 -3.40 -30.94 4.15
CA LEU A 23 -3.21 -29.51 4.44
C LEU A 23 -1.82 -29.25 5.06
N TYR A 24 -1.43 -30.07 6.04
CA TYR A 24 -0.12 -29.98 6.69
C TYR A 24 1.03 -30.21 5.70
N ASN A 25 0.94 -31.22 4.84
CA ASN A 25 2.00 -31.53 3.88
C ASN A 25 2.16 -30.44 2.82
N ILE A 26 1.06 -29.82 2.36
CA ILE A 26 1.13 -28.68 1.44
C ILE A 26 1.80 -27.49 2.13
N ARG A 27 1.35 -27.15 3.34
CA ARG A 27 1.99 -26.11 4.15
C ARG A 27 3.49 -26.34 4.29
N TYR A 28 3.89 -27.54 4.72
CA TYR A 28 5.30 -27.88 4.91
C TYR A 28 6.10 -27.75 3.60
N LEU A 29 5.51 -28.10 2.46
CA LEU A 29 6.15 -27.99 1.16
C LEU A 29 6.36 -26.54 0.73
N LEU A 30 5.37 -25.67 0.95
CA LEU A 30 5.45 -24.23 0.65
C LEU A 30 6.43 -23.52 1.60
N ASP A 31 6.37 -23.80 2.90
CA ASP A 31 7.26 -23.23 3.93
C ASP A 31 8.74 -23.58 3.68
N LYS A 32 9.01 -24.69 3.00
CA LYS A 32 10.38 -25.13 2.70
C LYS A 32 11.03 -24.35 1.56
N GLN A 33 10.27 -23.58 0.80
CA GLN A 33 10.81 -22.85 -0.35
C GLN A 33 11.64 -21.67 0.14
N THR A 34 12.84 -21.56 -0.42
CA THR A 34 13.77 -20.45 -0.17
C THR A 34 13.81 -19.53 -1.38
N SER A 35 14.31 -18.30 -1.22
CA SER A 35 14.49 -17.37 -2.35
C SER A 35 15.29 -17.98 -3.51
N GLU A 36 16.23 -18.87 -3.23
CA GLU A 36 17.06 -19.59 -4.21
C GLU A 36 16.29 -20.69 -4.95
N SER A 37 15.44 -21.46 -4.27
CA SER A 37 14.71 -22.59 -4.84
C SER A 37 13.34 -22.21 -5.44
N LEU A 38 12.81 -21.04 -5.08
CA LEU A 38 11.45 -20.64 -5.40
C LEU A 38 11.19 -20.56 -6.91
N SER A 39 12.11 -19.98 -7.68
CA SER A 39 11.92 -19.79 -9.13
C SER A 39 11.83 -21.12 -9.89
N SER A 40 12.68 -22.10 -9.54
CA SER A 40 12.63 -23.43 -10.14
C SER A 40 11.37 -24.17 -9.71
N PHE A 41 11.02 -24.09 -8.42
CA PHE A 41 9.82 -24.73 -7.89
C PHE A 41 8.55 -24.22 -8.56
N VAL A 42 8.40 -22.90 -8.72
CA VAL A 42 7.25 -22.29 -9.40
C VAL A 42 7.16 -22.76 -10.86
N SER A 43 8.29 -22.83 -11.55
CA SER A 43 8.33 -23.25 -12.96
C SER A 43 7.99 -24.72 -13.14
N GLU A 44 8.46 -25.59 -12.24
CA GLU A 44 8.22 -27.04 -12.29
C GLU A 44 6.82 -27.43 -11.81
N SER A 45 6.25 -26.66 -10.88
CA SER A 45 4.99 -26.99 -10.20
C SER A 45 3.84 -26.03 -10.50
N LEU A 46 3.95 -25.21 -11.56
CA LEU A 46 2.96 -24.18 -11.87
C LEU A 46 1.51 -24.72 -11.94
N PRO A 47 1.21 -25.84 -12.64
CA PRO A 47 -0.15 -26.36 -12.68
C PRO A 47 -0.72 -26.71 -11.30
N GLN A 48 0.12 -27.25 -10.41
CA GLN A 48 -0.29 -27.63 -9.06
C GLN A 48 -0.46 -26.41 -8.15
N LEU A 49 0.39 -25.40 -8.31
CA LEU A 49 0.25 -24.13 -7.60
C LEU A 49 -1.05 -23.42 -7.99
N LEU A 50 -1.42 -23.43 -9.29
CA LEU A 50 -2.70 -22.91 -9.74
C LEU A 50 -3.89 -23.63 -9.09
N ILE A 51 -3.82 -24.96 -8.93
CA ILE A 51 -4.86 -25.71 -8.22
C ILE A 51 -4.97 -25.27 -6.75
N ILE A 52 -3.83 -25.08 -6.07
CA ILE A 52 -3.80 -24.63 -4.67
C ILE A 52 -4.38 -23.21 -4.55
N GLU A 53 -4.06 -22.32 -5.48
CA GLU A 53 -4.57 -20.95 -5.53
C GLU A 53 -6.08 -20.90 -5.80
N HIS A 54 -6.56 -21.65 -6.81
CA HIS A 54 -7.99 -21.78 -7.09
C HIS A 54 -8.75 -22.36 -5.90
N TRP A 55 -8.18 -23.38 -5.25
CA TRP A 55 -8.77 -23.93 -4.03
C TRP A 55 -8.85 -22.87 -2.92
N THR A 56 -7.83 -22.03 -2.77
CA THR A 56 -7.81 -20.95 -1.77
C THR A 56 -8.93 -19.94 -1.99
N TRP A 57 -9.13 -19.47 -3.22
CA TRP A 57 -10.24 -18.57 -3.56
C TRP A 57 -11.61 -19.22 -3.34
N GLN A 58 -11.74 -20.50 -3.66
CA GLN A 58 -12.96 -21.27 -3.38
C GLN A 58 -13.23 -21.43 -1.89
N GLU A 59 -12.20 -21.67 -1.09
CA GLU A 59 -12.33 -21.82 0.36
C GLU A 59 -12.71 -20.48 1.00
N LEU A 60 -12.09 -19.38 0.57
CA LEU A 60 -12.42 -18.01 0.99
C LEU A 60 -13.87 -17.65 0.67
N SER A 61 -14.37 -18.02 -0.53
CA SER A 61 -15.73 -17.71 -0.99
C SER A 61 -16.83 -18.56 -0.35
N LYS A 62 -16.59 -19.86 -0.11
CA LYS A 62 -17.65 -20.79 0.33
C LYS A 62 -17.98 -20.70 1.82
N GLY A 63 -17.07 -20.18 2.64
CA GLY A 63 -17.33 -20.00 4.06
C GLY A 63 -17.62 -21.28 4.80
N CYS A 64 -16.81 -22.32 4.57
CA CYS A 64 -16.91 -23.54 5.35
C CYS A 64 -16.72 -23.22 6.85
N LEU A 65 -17.69 -23.64 7.67
CA LEU A 65 -17.70 -23.56 9.15
C LEU A 65 -16.45 -24.18 9.82
N HIS A 66 -15.59 -24.84 9.05
CA HIS A 66 -14.38 -25.51 9.54
C HIS A 66 -13.28 -24.53 10.00
N TRP A 67 -13.35 -23.25 9.65
CA TRP A 67 -12.28 -22.29 9.94
C TRP A 67 -12.18 -21.94 11.42
N SER A 68 -13.31 -21.86 12.11
CA SER A 68 -13.34 -21.58 13.55
C SER A 68 -12.90 -22.78 14.38
N ASP A 69 -13.05 -23.99 13.83
CA ASP A 69 -12.91 -25.24 14.58
C ASP A 69 -11.63 -26.02 14.23
N ASN A 70 -10.95 -25.67 13.13
CA ASN A 70 -9.77 -26.39 12.64
C ASN A 70 -8.65 -25.44 12.15
N ASN A 71 -7.63 -25.28 12.98
CA ASN A 71 -6.47 -24.43 12.71
C ASN A 71 -5.69 -24.81 11.43
N TYR A 72 -5.79 -26.05 10.92
CA TYR A 72 -5.03 -26.46 9.73
C TYR A 72 -5.40 -25.68 8.46
N TYR A 73 -6.66 -25.24 8.33
CA TYR A 73 -7.09 -24.42 7.19
C TYR A 73 -6.52 -23.01 7.29
N ALA A 74 -6.67 -22.36 8.44
CA ALA A 74 -6.13 -21.03 8.68
C ALA A 74 -4.60 -21.00 8.51
N ASP A 75 -3.91 -22.00 9.07
CA ASP A 75 -2.46 -22.15 8.93
C ASP A 75 -2.02 -22.28 7.47
N LEU A 76 -2.73 -23.09 6.67
CA LEU A 76 -2.43 -23.24 5.24
C LEU A 76 -2.67 -21.94 4.49
N LEU A 77 -3.80 -21.25 4.72
CA LEU A 77 -4.10 -19.97 4.06
C LEU A 77 -3.04 -18.91 4.37
N GLN A 78 -2.59 -18.82 5.64
CA GLN A 78 -1.50 -17.93 6.03
C GLN A 78 -0.17 -18.31 5.38
N THR A 79 0.09 -19.61 5.22
CA THR A 79 1.28 -20.12 4.55
C THR A 79 1.29 -19.73 3.07
N ILE A 80 0.15 -19.86 2.38
CA ILE A 80 0.01 -19.49 0.96
C ILE A 80 0.22 -17.98 0.79
N VAL A 81 -0.35 -17.14 1.64
CA VAL A 81 -0.08 -15.69 1.65
C VAL A 81 1.42 -15.40 1.81
N SER A 82 2.08 -16.09 2.73
CA SER A 82 3.51 -15.89 3.00
C SER A 82 4.36 -16.32 1.80
N PHE A 83 4.03 -17.46 1.19
CA PHE A 83 4.61 -17.90 -0.07
C PHE A 83 4.42 -16.86 -1.19
N ASN A 84 3.23 -16.27 -1.30
CA ASN A 84 2.93 -15.26 -2.29
C ASN A 84 3.70 -13.94 -2.07
N ARG A 85 3.97 -13.55 -0.82
CA ARG A 85 4.88 -12.41 -0.53
C ARG A 85 6.29 -12.68 -1.02
N GLU A 86 6.82 -13.89 -0.78
CA GLU A 86 8.14 -14.27 -1.28
C GLU A 86 8.17 -14.38 -2.81
N LEU A 87 7.07 -14.83 -3.42
CA LEU A 87 6.90 -14.83 -4.87
C LEU A 87 6.99 -13.42 -5.46
N LEU A 88 6.36 -12.42 -4.83
CA LEU A 88 6.46 -11.03 -5.27
C LEU A 88 7.91 -10.53 -5.26
N ARG A 89 8.65 -10.81 -4.18
CA ARG A 89 10.05 -10.41 -4.00
C ARG A 89 11.01 -11.09 -4.98
N ASN A 90 10.62 -12.22 -5.56
CA ASN A 90 11.49 -12.95 -6.47
C ASN A 90 11.53 -12.32 -7.87
N VAL A 91 12.66 -11.68 -8.20
CA VAL A 91 12.88 -11.03 -9.51
C VAL A 91 13.02 -12.00 -10.68
N ASN A 92 13.25 -13.29 -10.42
CA ASN A 92 13.46 -14.30 -11.46
C ASN A 92 12.15 -14.91 -11.98
N VAL A 93 11.03 -14.67 -11.31
CA VAL A 93 9.71 -15.12 -11.77
C VAL A 93 9.05 -14.01 -12.58
N GLU A 94 8.58 -14.33 -13.78
CA GLU A 94 7.92 -13.38 -14.67
C GLU A 94 6.59 -12.86 -14.09
N ALA A 95 6.29 -11.58 -14.35
CA ALA A 95 5.08 -10.94 -13.84
C ALA A 95 3.78 -11.63 -14.28
N ASN A 96 3.74 -12.21 -15.49
CA ASN A 96 2.57 -12.97 -15.98
C ASN A 96 2.33 -14.25 -15.17
N ILE A 97 3.40 -14.94 -14.76
CA ILE A 97 3.29 -16.13 -13.91
C ILE A 97 2.78 -15.74 -12.53
N LYS A 98 3.35 -14.67 -11.96
CA LYS A 98 2.87 -14.09 -10.69
C LYS A 98 1.39 -13.71 -10.78
N ALA A 99 0.98 -13.02 -11.85
CA ALA A 99 -0.41 -12.65 -12.09
C ALA A 99 -1.34 -13.87 -12.12
N SER A 100 -0.96 -14.93 -12.84
CA SER A 100 -1.77 -16.15 -12.94
C SER A 100 -1.98 -16.88 -11.61
N LEU A 101 -1.04 -16.73 -10.66
CA LEU A 101 -1.15 -17.32 -9.32
C LEU A 101 -1.95 -16.42 -8.38
N LEU A 102 -1.77 -15.10 -8.46
CA LEU A 102 -2.30 -14.16 -7.48
C LEU A 102 -3.70 -13.63 -7.82
N ILE A 103 -4.02 -13.51 -9.12
CA ILE A 103 -5.28 -12.92 -9.58
C ILE A 103 -6.26 -14.04 -9.90
N PRO A 104 -7.44 -14.08 -9.26
CA PRO A 104 -8.43 -15.11 -9.54
C PRO A 104 -9.03 -14.93 -10.95
N ASP A 105 -9.24 -16.04 -11.64
CA ASP A 105 -9.84 -16.06 -12.97
C ASP A 105 -11.37 -15.88 -12.94
N ASP A 106 -12.00 -16.16 -11.79
CA ASP A 106 -13.46 -16.15 -11.62
C ASP A 106 -13.93 -15.00 -10.74
N VAL A 107 -14.66 -14.07 -11.35
CA VAL A 107 -15.26 -12.91 -10.68
C VAL A 107 -16.33 -13.32 -9.66
N GLU A 108 -16.95 -14.49 -9.80
CA GLU A 108 -17.93 -14.99 -8.83
C GLU A 108 -17.27 -15.36 -7.50
N TRP A 109 -16.02 -15.87 -7.50
CA TRP A 109 -15.29 -16.10 -6.26
C TRP A 109 -15.00 -14.79 -5.54
N ILE A 110 -14.63 -13.75 -6.28
CA ILE A 110 -14.39 -12.41 -5.74
C ILE A 110 -15.67 -11.90 -5.06
N ASN A 111 -16.80 -11.94 -5.77
CA ASN A 111 -18.08 -11.47 -5.24
C ASN A 111 -18.47 -12.22 -3.96
N ALA A 112 -18.37 -13.55 -3.98
CA ALA A 112 -18.69 -14.37 -2.81
C ALA A 112 -17.76 -14.11 -1.61
N VAL A 113 -16.46 -13.85 -1.84
CA VAL A 113 -15.54 -13.43 -0.77
C VAL A 113 -16.00 -12.11 -0.15
N PHE A 114 -16.35 -11.11 -0.95
CA PHE A 114 -16.82 -9.83 -0.42
C PHE A 114 -18.17 -9.95 0.29
N ASP A 115 -19.12 -10.69 -0.27
CA ASP A 115 -20.42 -10.94 0.37
C ASP A 115 -20.24 -11.59 1.76
N ARG A 116 -19.27 -12.49 1.90
CA ARG A 116 -18.92 -13.13 3.17
C ARG A 116 -18.26 -12.15 4.15
N ILE A 117 -17.30 -11.36 3.68
CA ILE A 117 -16.64 -10.32 4.49
C ILE A 117 -17.70 -9.36 5.04
N GLU A 118 -18.64 -8.92 4.21
CA GLU A 118 -19.74 -8.02 4.59
C GLU A 118 -20.73 -8.67 5.57
N ALA A 119 -20.98 -9.98 5.45
CA ALA A 119 -21.79 -10.73 6.39
C ALA A 119 -21.10 -10.96 7.75
N THR A 120 -19.80 -10.67 7.88
CA THR A 120 -19.03 -10.93 9.10
C THR A 120 -19.24 -9.84 10.15
N ILE A 121 -19.90 -10.21 11.24
CA ILE A 121 -20.25 -9.28 12.33
C ILE A 121 -19.10 -9.14 13.35
N ALA A 122 -18.44 -10.25 13.70
CA ALA A 122 -17.38 -10.27 14.71
C ALA A 122 -16.16 -9.43 14.25
N GLU A 123 -15.67 -8.59 15.15
CA GLU A 123 -14.53 -7.67 14.93
C GLU A 123 -13.19 -8.43 14.84
N ASP A 124 -13.12 -9.59 15.49
CA ASP A 124 -11.94 -10.45 15.66
C ASP A 124 -11.99 -11.74 14.83
N ASP A 125 -12.92 -11.84 13.88
CA ASP A 125 -13.02 -12.99 12.99
C ASP A 125 -11.70 -13.21 12.22
N PRO A 126 -11.13 -14.43 12.19
CA PRO A 126 -9.91 -14.75 11.46
C PRO A 126 -9.96 -14.41 9.96
N LEU A 127 -11.16 -14.38 9.36
CA LEU A 127 -11.35 -14.00 7.97
C LEU A 127 -10.79 -12.59 7.69
N TRP A 128 -10.94 -11.64 8.61
CA TRP A 128 -10.41 -10.28 8.44
C TRP A 128 -8.89 -10.28 8.25
N VAL A 129 -8.18 -11.07 9.06
CA VAL A 129 -6.72 -11.17 8.99
C VAL A 129 -6.30 -11.80 7.67
N ILE A 130 -6.93 -12.92 7.30
CA ILE A 130 -6.59 -13.65 6.07
C ILE A 130 -6.87 -12.77 4.84
N ALA A 131 -8.07 -12.19 4.75
CA ALA A 131 -8.46 -11.32 3.63
C ALA A 131 -7.57 -10.07 3.55
N SER A 132 -7.25 -9.44 4.70
CA SER A 132 -6.34 -8.30 4.76
C SER A 132 -4.98 -8.63 4.14
N GLN A 133 -4.38 -9.75 4.55
CA GLN A 133 -3.07 -10.11 4.05
C GLN A 133 -3.08 -10.47 2.55
N TRP A 134 -4.14 -11.13 2.07
CA TRP A 134 -4.33 -11.43 0.65
C TRP A 134 -4.44 -10.17 -0.21
N PHE A 135 -5.30 -9.23 0.17
CA PHE A 135 -5.46 -7.99 -0.57
C PHE A 135 -4.24 -7.08 -0.44
N ASP A 136 -3.50 -7.11 0.67
CA ASP A 136 -2.21 -6.43 0.79
C ASP A 136 -1.19 -6.99 -0.23
N VAL A 137 -1.10 -8.32 -0.39
CA VAL A 137 -0.25 -8.95 -1.42
C VAL A 137 -0.67 -8.51 -2.82
N LEU A 138 -1.96 -8.59 -3.12
CA LEU A 138 -2.49 -8.19 -4.42
C LEU A 138 -2.22 -6.71 -4.73
N SER A 139 -2.42 -5.83 -3.74
CA SER A 139 -2.19 -4.40 -3.91
C SER A 139 -0.72 -4.11 -4.21
N ASN A 140 0.20 -4.78 -3.51
CA ASN A 140 1.62 -4.63 -3.79
C ASN A 140 2.01 -5.19 -5.17
N PHE A 141 1.41 -6.30 -5.60
CA PHE A 141 1.60 -6.81 -6.96
C PHE A 141 1.21 -5.77 -8.02
N ILE A 142 0.04 -5.15 -7.87
CA ILE A 142 -0.45 -4.14 -8.82
C ILE A 142 0.39 -2.86 -8.76
N TYR A 143 0.89 -2.48 -7.58
CA TYR A 143 1.79 -1.35 -7.44
C TYR A 143 3.06 -1.53 -8.27
N ASP A 144 3.65 -2.72 -8.24
CA ASP A 144 4.85 -3.04 -9.00
C ASP A 144 4.56 -3.31 -10.50
N HIS A 145 3.34 -3.72 -10.82
CA HIS A 145 2.92 -4.14 -12.16
C HIS A 145 1.60 -3.49 -12.60
N VAL A 146 1.63 -2.17 -12.81
CA VAL A 146 0.46 -1.35 -13.13
C VAL A 146 -0.30 -1.79 -14.39
N GLN A 147 0.33 -2.53 -15.31
CA GLN A 147 -0.32 -3.08 -16.51
C GLN A 147 -1.46 -4.07 -16.20
N PHE A 148 -1.52 -4.63 -15.00
CA PHE A 148 -2.59 -5.55 -14.57
C PHE A 148 -3.78 -4.82 -13.94
N VAL A 149 -3.72 -3.50 -13.75
CA VAL A 149 -4.76 -2.75 -13.04
C VAL A 149 -6.13 -2.82 -13.72
N GLU A 150 -6.15 -2.92 -15.05
CA GLU A 150 -7.37 -3.00 -15.86
C GLU A 150 -7.92 -4.43 -15.98
N TRP A 151 -7.32 -5.41 -15.30
CA TRP A 151 -7.84 -6.77 -15.33
C TRP A 151 -9.21 -6.83 -14.65
N PRO A 152 -10.21 -7.55 -15.21
CA PRO A 152 -11.58 -7.57 -14.69
C PRO A 152 -11.68 -7.92 -13.20
N ALA A 153 -10.87 -8.87 -12.73
CA ALA A 153 -10.80 -9.24 -11.33
C ALA A 153 -10.31 -8.09 -10.43
N ILE A 154 -9.26 -7.39 -10.83
CA ILE A 154 -8.70 -6.24 -10.09
C ILE A 154 -9.70 -5.09 -10.06
N MET A 155 -10.33 -4.81 -11.19
CA MET A 155 -11.39 -3.81 -11.27
C MET A 155 -12.54 -4.15 -10.33
N GLN A 156 -13.02 -5.40 -10.34
CA GLN A 156 -14.11 -5.83 -9.45
C GLN A 156 -13.73 -5.70 -7.97
N ILE A 157 -12.52 -6.15 -7.59
CA ILE A 157 -12.02 -6.05 -6.22
C ILE A 157 -12.03 -4.60 -5.74
N ASN A 158 -11.45 -3.68 -6.53
CA ASN A 158 -11.38 -2.29 -6.15
C ASN A 158 -12.76 -1.61 -6.14
N GLN A 159 -13.66 -1.96 -7.08
CA GLN A 159 -15.04 -1.47 -7.05
C GLN A 159 -15.78 -1.90 -5.77
N ARG A 160 -15.62 -3.16 -5.33
CA ARG A 160 -16.22 -3.65 -4.07
C ARG A 160 -15.60 -2.94 -2.86
N ILE A 161 -14.28 -2.82 -2.81
CA ILE A 161 -13.56 -2.12 -1.72
C ILE A 161 -14.04 -0.66 -1.61
N GLU A 162 -14.11 0.05 -2.73
CA GLU A 162 -14.48 1.45 -2.76
C GLU A 162 -15.93 1.66 -2.31
N CYS A 163 -16.89 0.96 -2.93
CA CYS A 163 -18.31 1.12 -2.66
C CYS A 163 -18.71 0.62 -1.27
N ASN A 164 -18.21 -0.54 -0.86
CA ASN A 164 -18.75 -1.25 0.31
C ASN A 164 -17.93 -1.02 1.58
N PHE A 165 -16.69 -0.52 1.45
CA PHE A 165 -15.80 -0.31 2.59
C PHE A 165 -15.40 1.16 2.71
N ILE A 166 -14.69 1.73 1.73
CA ILE A 166 -14.18 3.12 1.82
C ILE A 166 -15.32 4.13 1.96
N MET A 167 -16.36 4.02 1.13
CA MET A 167 -17.49 4.95 1.13
C MET A 167 -18.57 4.57 2.15
N ALA A 168 -18.35 3.53 2.96
CA ALA A 168 -19.30 3.09 3.97
C ALA A 168 -19.16 3.86 5.28
N GLU A 169 -20.27 4.02 6.00
CA GLU A 169 -20.30 4.70 7.30
C GLU A 169 -19.35 4.04 8.33
N GLN A 170 -19.14 2.72 8.22
CA GLN A 170 -18.24 2.00 9.12
C GLN A 170 -16.77 2.48 9.00
N PHE A 171 -16.32 2.84 7.79
CA PHE A 171 -14.99 3.40 7.59
C PHE A 171 -14.86 4.75 8.30
N LYS A 172 -15.88 5.61 8.20
CA LYS A 172 -15.94 6.88 8.93
C LYS A 172 -15.89 6.69 10.43
N LEU A 173 -16.66 5.75 10.97
CA LEU A 173 -16.66 5.44 12.39
C LEU A 173 -15.26 5.03 12.88
N TYR A 174 -14.55 4.20 12.12
CA TYR A 174 -13.17 3.83 12.46
C TYR A 174 -12.18 4.99 12.29
N LEU A 175 -12.36 5.85 11.29
CA LEU A 175 -11.54 7.06 11.12
C LEU A 175 -11.74 8.04 12.28
N ILE A 176 -12.98 8.22 12.77
CA ILE A 176 -13.29 9.04 13.95
C ILE A 176 -12.66 8.45 15.22
N GLN A 177 -12.59 7.13 15.34
CA GLN A 177 -11.92 6.51 16.50
C GLN A 177 -10.43 6.88 16.54
N LEU A 178 -9.78 7.09 15.40
CA LEU A 178 -8.41 7.60 15.32
C LEU A 178 -8.26 9.06 15.80
N HIS A 179 -9.35 9.78 16.12
CA HIS A 179 -9.28 11.11 16.74
C HIS A 179 -8.95 11.07 18.23
N GLN A 180 -9.01 9.89 18.88
CA GLN A 180 -8.81 9.81 20.32
C GLN A 180 -7.32 9.92 20.68
N LEU A 181 -6.99 10.72 21.70
CA LEU A 181 -5.59 10.98 22.10
C LEU A 181 -4.84 9.73 22.59
N ASN A 182 -5.56 8.72 23.06
CA ASN A 182 -5.01 7.48 23.62
C ASN A 182 -5.19 6.27 22.69
N VAL A 183 -5.38 6.48 21.38
CA VAL A 183 -5.57 5.38 20.42
C VAL A 183 -4.40 4.42 20.40
N SER A 184 -3.17 4.90 20.64
CA SER A 184 -2.00 4.03 20.75
C SER A 184 -2.06 3.05 21.93
N GLN A 185 -2.99 3.23 22.86
CA GLN A 185 -3.26 2.30 23.95
C GLN A 185 -4.46 1.37 23.65
N THR A 186 -5.16 1.60 22.55
CA THR A 186 -6.30 0.79 22.11
C THR A 186 -5.80 -0.38 21.27
N ILE A 187 -6.39 -1.56 21.49
CA ILE A 187 -6.15 -2.73 20.65
C ILE A 187 -6.98 -2.57 19.38
N PHE A 188 -6.32 -2.46 18.23
CA PHE A 188 -6.98 -2.45 16.93
C PHE A 188 -7.57 -3.82 16.62
N SER A 189 -8.86 -3.86 16.26
CA SER A 189 -9.47 -5.09 15.77
C SER A 189 -8.97 -5.42 14.35
N PRO A 190 -8.91 -6.70 13.97
CA PRO A 190 -8.66 -7.12 12.60
C PRO A 190 -9.58 -6.42 11.57
N LYS A 191 -10.86 -6.25 11.92
CA LYS A 191 -11.82 -5.54 11.06
C LYS A 191 -11.46 -4.06 10.90
N GLN A 192 -11.10 -3.36 11.97
CA GLN A 192 -10.62 -1.97 11.90
C GLN A 192 -9.40 -1.84 10.97
N LEU A 193 -8.43 -2.74 11.12
CA LEU A 193 -7.23 -2.74 10.28
C LEU A 193 -7.56 -3.03 8.81
N PHE A 194 -8.48 -3.96 8.53
CA PHE A 194 -8.93 -4.21 7.17
C PHE A 194 -9.50 -2.95 6.52
N TYR A 195 -10.45 -2.29 7.20
CA TYR A 195 -11.08 -1.08 6.70
C TYR A 195 -10.06 0.05 6.48
N ILE A 196 -9.22 0.34 7.47
CA ILE A 196 -8.35 1.52 7.40
C ILE A 196 -7.08 1.25 6.61
N LYS A 197 -6.38 0.15 6.86
CA LYS A 197 -5.08 -0.15 6.26
C LYS A 197 -5.24 -0.77 4.87
N THR A 198 -5.92 -1.93 4.79
CA THR A 198 -5.97 -2.73 3.56
C THR A 198 -6.80 -2.05 2.48
N CYS A 199 -7.99 -1.55 2.81
CA CYS A 199 -8.81 -0.86 1.79
C CYS A 199 -8.12 0.40 1.27
N SER A 200 -7.48 1.19 2.15
CA SER A 200 -6.71 2.37 1.73
C SER A 200 -5.52 2.00 0.84
N LEU A 201 -4.81 0.91 1.14
CA LEU A 201 -3.72 0.42 0.30
C LEU A 201 -4.22 0.07 -1.12
N SER A 202 -5.29 -0.72 -1.20
CA SER A 202 -5.83 -1.19 -2.47
C SER A 202 -6.26 -0.01 -3.34
N ILE A 203 -7.05 0.90 -2.78
CA ILE A 203 -7.55 2.05 -3.55
C ILE A 203 -6.43 3.05 -3.86
N LYS A 204 -5.44 3.27 -2.99
CA LYS A 204 -4.25 4.09 -3.30
C LYS A 204 -3.59 3.60 -4.58
N VAL A 205 -3.31 2.30 -4.67
CA VAL A 205 -2.63 1.68 -5.82
C VAL A 205 -3.48 1.81 -7.08
N TYR A 206 -4.77 1.54 -6.96
CA TYR A 206 -5.71 1.62 -8.07
C TYR A 206 -5.85 3.07 -8.59
N ILE A 207 -5.97 4.06 -7.70
CA ILE A 207 -6.01 5.49 -8.05
C ILE A 207 -4.74 5.92 -8.78
N PHE A 208 -3.59 5.51 -8.27
CA PHE A 208 -2.31 5.92 -8.85
C PHE A 208 -2.15 5.48 -10.31
N ALA A 209 -2.77 4.36 -10.70
CA ALA A 209 -2.73 3.87 -12.08
C ALA A 209 -3.69 4.62 -13.04
N ASN A 210 -4.48 5.58 -12.55
CA ASN A 210 -5.35 6.46 -13.33
C ASN A 210 -6.37 5.72 -14.23
N VAL A 211 -7.03 4.69 -13.71
CA VAL A 211 -8.05 3.93 -14.45
C VAL A 211 -9.31 4.77 -14.69
N GLN A 212 -9.99 4.59 -15.83
CA GLN A 212 -11.18 5.39 -16.18
C GLN A 212 -12.50 4.86 -15.57
N HIS A 213 -12.47 3.76 -14.82
CA HIS A 213 -13.64 2.99 -14.42
C HIS A 213 -13.88 3.00 -12.90
N PHE A 214 -13.87 4.20 -12.31
CA PHE A 214 -14.12 4.40 -10.89
C PHE A 214 -15.60 4.66 -10.58
N PRO A 215 -16.17 3.99 -9.56
CA PRO A 215 -17.44 4.38 -8.97
C PRO A 215 -17.46 5.83 -8.45
N TYR A 216 -16.38 6.27 -7.81
CA TYR A 216 -16.25 7.63 -7.28
C TYR A 216 -14.91 8.27 -7.69
N THR A 217 -14.91 9.58 -7.91
CA THR A 217 -13.67 10.31 -8.19
C THR A 217 -12.86 10.53 -6.92
N GLY A 218 -11.55 10.77 -7.06
CA GLY A 218 -10.70 11.18 -5.93
C GLY A 218 -11.26 12.38 -5.16
N GLY A 219 -11.89 13.34 -5.86
CA GLY A 219 -12.59 14.46 -5.24
C GLY A 219 -13.79 14.04 -4.38
N GLN A 220 -14.66 13.15 -4.89
CA GLN A 220 -15.82 12.65 -4.14
C GLN A 220 -15.40 11.85 -2.90
N ILE A 221 -14.33 11.07 -3.01
CA ILE A 221 -13.73 10.36 -1.89
C ILE A 221 -13.20 11.36 -0.85
N LEU A 222 -12.48 12.41 -1.26
CA LEU A 222 -12.00 13.45 -0.35
C LEU A 222 -13.15 14.18 0.35
N GLU A 223 -14.21 14.55 -0.37
CA GLU A 223 -15.41 15.16 0.23
C GLU A 223 -16.02 14.27 1.31
N HIS A 224 -15.90 12.94 1.17
CA HIS A 224 -16.40 11.99 2.15
C HIS A 224 -15.56 11.95 3.44
N LEU A 225 -14.23 12.07 3.36
CA LEU A 225 -13.31 11.76 4.48
C LEU A 225 -12.43 12.91 4.96
N ALA A 226 -12.37 14.04 4.24
CA ALA A 226 -11.37 15.10 4.45
C ALA A 226 -11.36 15.65 5.88
N ASP A 227 -12.52 15.96 6.45
CA ASP A 227 -12.60 16.54 7.79
C ASP A 227 -12.11 15.56 8.86
N ASP A 228 -12.53 14.29 8.77
CA ASP A 228 -12.12 13.26 9.73
C ASP A 228 -10.63 12.93 9.61
N TYR A 229 -10.11 12.87 8.38
CA TYR A 229 -8.67 12.68 8.14
C TYR A 229 -7.86 13.87 8.67
N PHE A 230 -8.30 15.10 8.43
CA PHE A 230 -7.66 16.31 8.94
C PHE A 230 -7.57 16.28 10.47
N GLN A 231 -8.68 16.01 11.18
CA GLN A 231 -8.69 15.93 12.64
C GLN A 231 -7.77 14.82 13.17
N MET A 232 -7.78 13.66 12.53
CA MET A 232 -6.88 12.55 12.87
C MET A 232 -5.41 12.97 12.77
N MET A 233 -5.00 13.64 11.69
CA MET A 233 -3.62 14.14 11.54
C MET A 233 -3.24 15.17 12.59
N LEU A 234 -4.14 16.10 12.95
CA LEU A 234 -3.89 17.08 14.00
C LEU A 234 -3.67 16.45 15.38
N VAL A 235 -4.46 15.43 15.71
CA VAL A 235 -4.34 14.75 17.00
C VAL A 235 -3.09 13.87 17.02
N GLN A 236 -2.93 13.01 16.02
CA GLN A 236 -1.90 11.97 16.07
C GLN A 236 -0.49 12.52 15.90
N SER A 237 -0.31 13.63 15.14
CA SER A 237 0.99 14.28 14.97
C SER A 237 1.62 14.81 16.27
N ARG A 238 0.85 14.97 17.36
CA ARG A 238 1.37 15.44 18.64
C ARG A 238 2.08 14.36 19.45
N ASN A 239 1.79 13.10 19.16
CA ASN A 239 2.22 11.94 19.95
C ASN A 239 2.88 10.85 19.09
N VAL A 240 3.55 11.24 17.99
CA VAL A 240 4.18 10.32 17.02
C VAL A 240 5.09 9.28 17.68
N SER A 241 5.82 9.68 18.72
CA SER A 241 6.71 8.77 19.44
C SER A 241 6.02 7.63 20.20
N SER A 242 4.70 7.69 20.36
CA SER A 242 3.90 6.68 21.05
C SER A 242 3.11 5.77 20.12
N TRP A 243 3.23 5.94 18.80
CA TRP A 243 2.47 5.12 17.87
C TRP A 243 2.88 3.65 17.96
N THR A 244 1.88 2.77 18.01
CA THR A 244 2.10 1.33 17.81
C THR A 244 2.32 1.03 16.34
N ALA A 245 2.72 -0.21 16.02
CA ALA A 245 2.87 -0.64 14.62
C ALA A 245 1.55 -0.55 13.85
N GLU A 246 0.43 -0.88 14.50
CA GLU A 246 -0.91 -0.83 13.94
C GLU A 246 -1.35 0.62 13.65
N LEU A 247 -1.11 1.54 14.58
CA LEU A 247 -1.43 2.96 14.36
C LEU A 247 -0.55 3.55 13.25
N LEU A 248 0.75 3.23 13.25
CA LEU A 248 1.65 3.63 12.17
C LEU A 248 1.15 3.12 10.81
N ALA A 249 0.75 1.85 10.72
CA ALA A 249 0.20 1.28 9.50
C ALA A 249 -1.09 2.02 9.07
N CYS A 250 -2.03 2.25 9.98
CA CYS A 250 -3.25 3.00 9.67
C CYS A 250 -2.94 4.40 9.11
N VAL A 251 -2.07 5.16 9.79
CA VAL A 251 -1.72 6.53 9.35
C VAL A 251 -0.95 6.51 8.03
N ALA A 252 0.03 5.62 7.86
CA ALA A 252 0.84 5.54 6.64
C ALA A 252 -0.02 5.22 5.41
N HIS A 253 -0.93 4.26 5.52
CA HIS A 253 -1.81 3.83 4.44
C HIS A 253 -2.90 4.87 4.14
N LEU A 254 -3.51 5.47 5.17
CA LEU A 254 -4.46 6.58 4.99
C LEU A 254 -3.81 7.81 4.36
N SER A 255 -2.65 8.25 4.85
CA SER A 255 -1.94 9.39 4.28
C SER A 255 -1.55 9.14 2.83
N SER A 256 -1.11 7.92 2.51
CA SER A 256 -0.84 7.51 1.14
C SER A 256 -2.08 7.60 0.26
N PHE A 257 -3.21 7.06 0.74
CA PHE A 257 -4.48 7.06 0.02
C PHE A 257 -4.99 8.49 -0.23
N VAL A 258 -4.99 9.34 0.80
CA VAL A 258 -5.38 10.75 0.68
C VAL A 258 -4.48 11.51 -0.30
N ALA A 259 -3.17 11.27 -0.24
CA ALA A 259 -2.23 11.86 -1.18
C ALA A 259 -2.54 11.43 -2.62
N SER A 260 -2.83 10.14 -2.85
CA SER A 260 -3.27 9.64 -4.16
C SER A 260 -4.57 10.32 -4.63
N CYS A 261 -5.56 10.49 -3.76
CA CYS A 261 -6.79 11.21 -4.11
C CYS A 261 -6.53 12.67 -4.48
N CYS A 262 -5.61 13.35 -3.78
CA CYS A 262 -5.21 14.72 -4.12
C CYS A 262 -4.56 14.81 -5.50
N TRP A 263 -3.85 13.76 -5.93
CA TRP A 263 -3.18 13.70 -7.24
C TRP A 263 -4.06 13.16 -8.37
N TRP A 264 -5.34 12.92 -8.10
CA TRP A 264 -6.31 12.46 -9.09
C TRP A 264 -6.46 13.44 -10.28
N ASP A 265 -6.49 12.91 -11.51
CA ASP A 265 -6.82 13.63 -12.77
C ASP A 265 -6.09 14.99 -12.98
N THR A 266 -4.83 15.10 -12.54
CA THR A 266 -3.95 16.29 -12.71
C THR A 266 -4.41 17.60 -12.05
N ASN A 267 -5.64 17.70 -11.55
CA ASN A 267 -6.17 18.91 -10.90
C ASN A 267 -5.84 18.93 -9.40
N MET A 268 -4.55 18.86 -9.09
CA MET A 268 -4.05 18.73 -7.73
C MET A 268 -4.50 19.88 -6.83
N THR A 269 -4.50 21.12 -7.35
CA THR A 269 -4.90 22.32 -6.60
C THR A 269 -6.38 22.30 -6.20
N SER A 270 -7.29 21.74 -7.02
CA SER A 270 -8.70 21.66 -6.60
C SER A 270 -8.89 20.63 -5.50
N HIS A 271 -8.23 19.48 -5.59
CA HIS A 271 -8.39 18.40 -4.61
C HIS A 271 -7.78 18.76 -3.25
N ILE A 272 -6.60 19.39 -3.22
CA ILE A 272 -6.01 19.81 -1.94
C ILE A 272 -6.87 20.88 -1.24
N LYS A 273 -7.61 21.70 -2.00
CA LYS A 273 -8.56 22.67 -1.43
C LYS A 273 -9.80 22.02 -0.80
N ILE A 274 -10.13 20.78 -1.16
CA ILE A 274 -11.17 20.00 -0.45
C ILE A 274 -10.67 19.66 0.96
N LEU A 275 -9.41 19.22 1.06
CA LEU A 275 -8.77 18.91 2.34
C LEU A 275 -8.50 20.17 3.17
N LEU A 276 -8.04 21.24 2.52
CA LEU A 276 -7.59 22.49 3.14
C LEU A 276 -8.37 23.69 2.58
N PRO A 277 -9.66 23.83 2.97
CA PRO A 277 -10.55 24.84 2.36
C PRO A 277 -10.25 26.27 2.78
N CYS A 278 -9.46 26.48 3.85
CA CYS A 278 -9.07 27.80 4.33
C CYS A 278 -7.62 27.81 4.83
N GLU A 279 -7.04 29.00 4.91
CA GLU A 279 -5.63 29.23 5.28
C GLU A 279 -5.31 28.69 6.69
N GLU A 280 -6.21 28.90 7.66
CA GLU A 280 -6.06 28.43 9.05
C GLU A 280 -5.88 26.91 9.11
N LYS A 281 -6.81 26.15 8.50
CA LYS A 281 -6.69 24.69 8.38
C LYS A 281 -5.40 24.29 7.67
N ALA A 282 -5.01 25.02 6.62
CA ALA A 282 -3.79 24.72 5.88
C ALA A 282 -2.52 24.84 6.75
N TYR A 283 -2.41 25.89 7.57
CA TYR A 283 -1.29 26.03 8.51
C TYR A 283 -1.25 24.92 9.56
N GLU A 284 -2.40 24.60 10.17
CA GLU A 284 -2.49 23.55 11.19
C GLU A 284 -2.11 22.18 10.60
N PHE A 285 -2.62 21.87 9.41
CA PHE A 285 -2.30 20.63 8.71
C PHE A 285 -0.82 20.53 8.37
N VAL A 286 -0.25 21.58 7.76
CA VAL A 286 1.19 21.63 7.44
C VAL A 286 2.03 21.47 8.70
N GLN A 287 1.64 22.10 9.82
CA GLN A 287 2.35 21.93 11.09
C GLN A 287 2.30 20.48 11.60
N ALA A 288 1.17 19.78 11.43
CA ALA A 288 1.03 18.36 11.76
C ALA A 288 1.93 17.48 10.87
N LEU A 289 1.95 17.73 9.55
CA LEU A 289 2.84 17.02 8.61
C LEU A 289 4.31 17.24 8.99
N ILE A 290 4.71 18.48 9.33
CA ILE A 290 6.08 18.81 9.75
C ILE A 290 6.48 18.04 11.01
N HIS A 291 5.58 17.90 11.99
CA HIS A 291 5.87 17.12 13.20
C HIS A 291 6.16 15.65 12.88
N ILE A 292 5.37 15.06 11.96
CA ILE A 292 5.54 13.67 11.53
C ILE A 292 6.86 13.51 10.76
N VAL A 293 7.11 14.38 9.78
CA VAL A 293 8.33 14.34 8.96
C VAL A 293 9.59 14.59 9.79
N ASN A 294 9.54 15.42 10.83
CA ASN A 294 10.71 15.67 11.67
C ASN A 294 11.02 14.53 12.66
N TYR A 295 10.19 13.49 12.75
CA TYR A 295 10.42 12.39 13.68
C TYR A 295 11.53 11.46 13.17
N THR A 296 12.76 11.71 13.64
CA THR A 296 14.01 11.04 13.21
C THR A 296 13.92 9.51 13.12
N PRO A 297 13.29 8.77 14.06
CA PRO A 297 13.23 7.31 13.99
C PRO A 297 12.57 6.76 12.73
N PHE A 298 11.71 7.52 12.04
CA PHE A 298 11.17 7.08 10.75
C PHE A 298 12.23 7.04 9.66
N HIS A 299 13.18 7.98 9.66
CA HIS A 299 14.27 8.02 8.67
C HIS A 299 15.24 6.86 8.84
N GLU A 300 15.51 6.48 10.10
CA GLU A 300 16.43 5.40 10.45
C GLU A 300 15.90 4.01 10.07
N ARG A 301 14.59 3.89 9.83
CA ARG A 301 13.90 2.62 9.54
C ARG A 301 13.46 2.45 8.09
N ILE A 302 13.84 3.37 7.22
CA ILE A 302 13.58 3.26 5.78
C ILE A 302 14.33 2.03 5.23
N THR A 303 13.62 1.12 4.56
CA THR A 303 14.16 -0.16 4.06
C THR A 303 14.38 -0.15 2.55
N VAL A 304 15.60 -0.41 2.06
CA VAL A 304 15.94 -0.31 0.62
C VAL A 304 15.18 -1.29 -0.28
N GLU A 305 14.80 -2.45 0.24
CA GLU A 305 14.30 -3.58 -0.56
C GLU A 305 12.81 -3.46 -0.89
N TRP A 306 12.00 -2.89 0.00
CA TRP A 306 10.56 -2.71 -0.21
C TRP A 306 10.04 -1.56 0.64
N SER A 307 8.97 -0.90 0.18
CA SER A 307 8.36 0.20 0.93
C SER A 307 7.67 -0.35 2.17
N ASN A 308 8.24 -0.07 3.34
CA ASN A 308 7.59 -0.29 4.62
C ASN A 308 6.74 0.93 5.03
N GLU A 309 6.08 0.80 6.16
CA GLU A 309 5.08 1.74 6.63
C GLU A 309 5.72 3.10 6.94
N GLU A 310 6.94 3.14 7.48
CA GLU A 310 7.72 4.37 7.62
C GLU A 310 8.05 5.03 6.28
N THR A 311 8.45 4.26 5.27
CA THR A 311 8.73 4.76 3.92
C THR A 311 7.46 5.34 3.30
N MET A 312 6.35 4.60 3.34
CA MET A 312 5.05 5.04 2.83
C MET A 312 4.57 6.32 3.53
N LEU A 313 4.72 6.40 4.84
CA LEU A 313 4.35 7.56 5.63
C LEU A 313 5.16 8.79 5.20
N LEU A 314 6.48 8.69 5.17
CA LEU A 314 7.36 9.81 4.81
C LEU A 314 7.10 10.30 3.39
N GLU A 315 7.04 9.38 2.43
CA GLU A 315 6.73 9.68 1.04
C GLU A 315 5.42 10.46 0.92
N SER A 316 4.36 9.98 1.58
CA SER A 316 3.02 10.57 1.48
C SER A 316 2.93 11.92 2.19
N ASN A 317 3.56 12.07 3.35
CA ASN A 317 3.58 13.34 4.08
C ASN A 317 4.40 14.40 3.33
N LEU A 318 5.54 14.03 2.73
CA LEU A 318 6.31 14.92 1.87
C LEU A 318 5.52 15.30 0.61
N LEU A 319 4.80 14.35 0.01
CA LEU A 319 3.96 14.63 -1.15
C LEU A 319 2.84 15.61 -0.80
N LEU A 320 2.15 15.40 0.32
CA LEU A 320 1.11 16.32 0.82
C LEU A 320 1.69 17.71 1.17
N LEU A 321 2.88 17.79 1.75
CA LEU A 321 3.58 19.06 1.99
C LEU A 321 3.87 19.78 0.67
N LEU A 322 4.43 19.07 -0.31
CA LEU A 322 4.75 19.60 -1.64
C LEU A 322 3.49 20.15 -2.34
N THR A 323 2.40 19.39 -2.27
CA THR A 323 1.10 19.79 -2.82
C THR A 323 0.49 20.98 -2.09
N SER A 324 0.66 21.05 -0.76
CA SER A 324 0.12 22.16 0.03
C SER A 324 0.77 23.50 -0.30
N LEU A 325 2.00 23.51 -0.84
CA LEU A 325 2.69 24.74 -1.25
C LEU A 325 1.96 25.55 -2.35
N ASP A 326 0.98 24.95 -3.03
CA ASP A 326 0.14 25.68 -4.00
C ASP A 326 -0.95 26.54 -3.34
N ILE A 327 -1.12 26.47 -2.02
CA ILE A 327 -2.00 27.35 -1.25
C ILE A 327 -1.19 28.59 -0.82
N GLU A 328 -1.80 29.77 -1.01
CA GLU A 328 -1.15 31.06 -0.78
C GLU A 328 -0.46 31.15 0.60
N ASN A 329 0.70 31.80 0.65
CA ASN A 329 1.50 32.10 1.85
C ASN A 329 2.13 30.93 2.63
N LEU A 330 1.79 29.66 2.34
CA LEU A 330 2.37 28.53 3.08
C LEU A 330 3.87 28.35 2.82
N GLY A 331 4.39 28.73 1.65
CA GLY A 331 5.83 28.68 1.36
C GLY A 331 6.67 29.51 2.34
N CYS A 332 6.19 30.69 2.74
CA CYS A 332 6.86 31.54 3.73
C CYS A 332 6.82 30.94 5.13
N PHE A 333 5.69 30.34 5.52
CA PHE A 333 5.56 29.65 6.79
C PHE A 333 6.49 28.43 6.88
N ILE A 334 6.53 27.61 5.84
CA ILE A 334 7.41 26.44 5.78
C ILE A 334 8.88 26.87 5.82
N ARG A 335 9.27 27.92 5.08
CA ARG A 335 10.62 28.50 5.12
C ARG A 335 11.03 28.93 6.53
N SER A 336 10.10 29.44 7.33
CA SER A 336 10.41 29.88 8.70
C SER A 336 10.70 28.74 9.67
N ASN A 337 10.41 27.48 9.28
CA ASN A 337 10.64 26.30 10.12
C ASN A 337 12.03 25.69 9.87
N THR A 338 13.01 26.16 10.65
CA THR A 338 14.42 25.74 10.49
C THR A 338 14.65 24.25 10.74
N SER A 339 13.88 23.62 11.64
CA SER A 339 13.96 22.16 11.87
C SER A 339 13.58 21.36 10.64
N LEU A 340 12.51 21.75 9.93
CA LEU A 340 12.10 21.06 8.71
C LEU A 340 13.17 21.18 7.61
N LEU A 341 13.79 22.36 7.45
CA LEU A 341 14.84 22.55 6.45
C LEU A 341 16.00 21.56 6.66
N GLY A 342 16.50 21.43 7.89
CA GLY A 342 17.56 20.46 8.20
C GLY A 342 17.14 19.01 7.90
N THR A 343 15.91 18.65 8.25
CA THR A 343 15.34 17.33 7.94
C THR A 343 15.26 17.07 6.44
N LEU A 344 14.71 18.01 5.66
CA LEU A 344 14.56 17.87 4.20
C LEU A 344 15.91 17.67 3.51
N VAL A 345 16.94 18.38 3.95
CA VAL A 345 18.30 18.22 3.41
C VAL A 345 18.83 16.83 3.70
N SER A 346 18.77 16.41 4.97
CA SER A 346 19.23 15.08 5.36
C SER A 346 18.51 14.00 4.55
N VAL A 347 17.17 14.06 4.49
CA VAL A 347 16.36 13.08 3.78
C VAL A 347 16.67 13.08 2.28
N ALA A 348 16.82 14.25 1.65
CA ALA A 348 17.14 14.37 0.23
C ALA A 348 18.52 13.81 -0.15
N GLU A 349 19.47 13.82 0.79
CA GLU A 349 20.84 13.36 0.58
C GLU A 349 21.06 11.89 1.00
N THR A 350 20.32 11.39 1.99
CA THR A 350 20.59 10.08 2.59
C THR A 350 19.53 9.02 2.32
N SER A 351 18.32 9.40 1.87
CA SER A 351 17.26 8.42 1.65
C SER A 351 17.61 7.48 0.49
N PRO A 352 17.43 6.15 0.66
CA PRO A 352 17.60 5.19 -0.42
C PRO A 352 16.42 5.19 -1.42
N PHE A 353 15.34 5.92 -1.15
CA PHE A 353 14.16 6.00 -2.02
C PHE A 353 14.14 7.28 -2.84
N ASP A 354 14.26 7.11 -4.16
CA ASP A 354 14.27 8.20 -5.15
C ASP A 354 13.08 9.15 -4.99
N ARG A 355 11.87 8.62 -4.76
CA ARG A 355 10.65 9.42 -4.65
C ARG A 355 10.65 10.32 -3.41
N ILE A 356 11.15 9.82 -2.28
CA ILE A 356 11.34 10.61 -1.05
C ILE A 356 12.35 11.74 -1.32
N CYS A 357 13.48 11.44 -1.97
CA CYS A 357 14.48 12.44 -2.32
C CYS A 357 13.90 13.51 -3.25
N LEU A 358 13.15 13.12 -4.27
CA LEU A 358 12.50 14.03 -5.22
C LEU A 358 11.47 14.93 -4.54
N CYS A 359 10.64 14.39 -3.65
CA CYS A 359 9.69 15.21 -2.89
C CYS A 359 10.42 16.22 -1.98
N ALA A 360 11.50 15.79 -1.30
CA ALA A 360 12.28 16.67 -0.43
C ALA A 360 12.96 17.79 -1.23
N TYR A 361 13.64 17.47 -2.34
CA TYR A 361 14.20 18.49 -3.25
C TYR A 361 13.12 19.39 -3.85
N GLY A 362 11.96 18.85 -4.21
CA GLY A 362 10.82 19.61 -4.71
C GLY A 362 10.34 20.65 -3.70
N ILE A 363 10.22 20.29 -2.42
CA ILE A 363 9.87 21.22 -1.35
C ILE A 363 10.96 22.29 -1.20
N LEU A 364 12.24 21.88 -1.09
CA LEU A 364 13.39 22.78 -0.94
C LEU A 364 13.42 23.81 -2.08
N SER A 365 13.20 23.39 -3.33
CA SER A 365 13.18 24.25 -4.52
C SER A 365 12.11 25.35 -4.47
N ARG A 366 11.01 25.12 -3.75
CA ARG A 366 9.89 26.05 -3.65
C ARG A 366 10.00 26.99 -2.45
N ILE A 367 10.75 26.59 -1.42
CA ILE A 367 10.86 27.37 -0.19
C ILE A 367 12.18 28.11 -0.06
N LEU A 368 13.28 27.67 -0.67
CA LEU A 368 14.58 28.34 -0.56
C LEU A 368 14.76 29.47 -1.57
N SER A 369 15.74 30.35 -1.33
CA SER A 369 16.14 31.36 -2.31
C SER A 369 17.09 30.78 -3.36
N ASP A 370 17.24 31.45 -4.50
CA ASP A 370 18.15 31.02 -5.56
C ASP A 370 19.61 30.89 -5.08
N GLU A 371 20.03 31.74 -4.14
CA GLU A 371 21.40 31.69 -3.60
C GLU A 371 21.58 30.48 -2.67
N ASP A 372 20.61 30.19 -1.81
CA ASP A 372 20.64 29.00 -0.94
C ASP A 372 20.63 27.71 -1.79
N LEU A 373 19.79 27.67 -2.84
CA LEU A 373 19.71 26.53 -3.76
C LEU A 373 21.03 26.29 -4.51
N LYS A 374 21.74 27.36 -4.89
CA LYS A 374 23.07 27.28 -5.50
C LYS A 374 24.12 26.76 -4.52
N GLU A 375 24.12 27.27 -3.29
CA GLU A 375 25.05 26.84 -2.24
C GLU A 375 24.89 25.34 -1.95
N MET A 376 23.65 24.88 -1.87
CA MET A 376 23.30 23.48 -1.63
C MET A 376 23.43 22.58 -2.86
N LYS A 377 23.76 23.16 -4.03
CA LYS A 377 23.91 22.44 -5.31
C LYS A 377 22.70 21.57 -5.68
N VAL A 378 21.48 21.98 -5.28
CA VAL A 378 20.25 21.20 -5.48
C VAL A 378 20.07 20.77 -6.94
N ALA A 379 20.32 21.67 -7.90
CA ALA A 379 20.21 21.36 -9.32
C ALA A 379 21.19 20.25 -9.77
N ASN A 380 22.42 20.24 -9.26
CA ASN A 380 23.40 19.20 -9.59
C ASN A 380 23.03 17.87 -8.95
N ASN A 381 22.55 17.89 -7.70
CA ASN A 381 22.13 16.68 -6.99
C ASN A 381 20.89 16.07 -7.65
N MET A 382 19.90 16.88 -8.02
CA MET A 382 18.74 16.40 -8.79
C MET A 382 19.16 15.84 -10.14
N PHE A 383 20.08 16.51 -10.86
CA PHE A 383 20.60 16.00 -12.13
C PHE A 383 21.27 14.62 -11.96
N GLN A 384 22.14 14.47 -10.95
CA GLN A 384 22.76 13.18 -10.64
C GLN A 384 21.71 12.13 -10.27
N LEU A 385 20.72 12.48 -9.45
CA LEU A 385 19.62 11.58 -9.09
C LEU A 385 18.85 11.12 -10.33
N PHE A 386 18.46 12.04 -11.22
CA PHE A 386 17.77 11.70 -12.47
C PHE A 386 18.62 10.82 -13.39
N MET A 387 19.92 11.09 -13.51
CA MET A 387 20.81 10.26 -14.32
C MET A 387 20.98 8.86 -13.74
N ASN A 388 21.09 8.74 -12.41
CA ASN A 388 21.13 7.44 -11.73
C ASN A 388 19.83 6.67 -11.91
N ILE A 389 18.68 7.33 -11.80
CA ILE A 389 17.36 6.76 -12.07
C ILE A 389 17.28 6.24 -13.50
N LEU A 390 17.71 7.04 -14.48
CA LEU A 390 17.71 6.65 -15.90
C LEU A 390 18.67 5.49 -16.17
N GLU A 391 19.86 5.47 -15.57
CA GLU A 391 20.83 4.39 -15.70
C GLU A 391 20.29 3.08 -15.09
N GLN A 392 19.66 3.14 -13.91
CA GLN A 392 19.00 1.99 -13.30
C GLN A 392 17.83 1.49 -14.15
N ALA A 393 17.00 2.39 -14.69
CA ALA A 393 15.93 2.05 -15.63
C ALA A 393 16.45 1.40 -16.90
N TRP A 394 17.62 1.83 -17.39
CA TRP A 394 18.24 1.27 -18.58
C TRP A 394 18.82 -0.13 -18.35
N ASN A 395 19.50 -0.32 -17.22
CA ASN A 395 20.14 -1.60 -16.88
C ASN A 395 19.13 -2.65 -16.39
N HIS A 396 18.03 -2.21 -15.77
CA HIS A 396 17.01 -3.07 -15.19
C HIS A 396 15.59 -2.58 -15.56
N PRO A 397 15.24 -2.59 -16.86
CA PRO A 397 13.96 -2.04 -17.36
C PRO A 397 12.73 -2.71 -16.74
N SER A 398 12.88 -3.91 -16.18
CA SER A 398 11.83 -4.69 -15.53
C SER A 398 11.79 -4.61 -14.00
N GLN A 399 12.75 -3.98 -13.31
CA GLN A 399 12.85 -4.13 -11.84
C GLN A 399 12.38 -2.94 -10.99
N LYS A 400 12.49 -1.69 -11.47
CA LYS A 400 12.23 -0.51 -10.62
C LYS A 400 11.42 0.61 -11.28
N TYR A 401 11.42 0.68 -12.62
CA TYR A 401 10.78 1.76 -13.38
C TYR A 401 9.76 1.26 -14.41
N GLN A 402 9.14 0.09 -14.18
CA GLN A 402 7.98 -0.36 -14.99
C GLN A 402 6.87 0.70 -15.06
N GLN A 403 6.83 1.61 -14.08
CA GLN A 403 5.84 2.66 -13.93
C GLN A 403 5.98 3.84 -14.91
N MET A 404 7.08 3.96 -15.67
CA MET A 404 7.22 5.05 -16.65
C MET A 404 8.16 4.64 -17.79
N PRO A 405 7.64 4.32 -19.00
CA PRO A 405 8.48 4.15 -20.18
C PRO A 405 9.44 5.32 -20.30
N VAL A 406 10.72 5.08 -20.61
CA VAL A 406 11.72 6.16 -20.80
C VAL A 406 11.21 7.21 -21.80
N SER A 407 10.40 6.81 -22.78
CA SER A 407 9.71 7.73 -23.68
C SER A 407 8.77 8.71 -22.98
N ASN A 408 8.12 8.33 -21.89
CA ASN A 408 7.25 9.21 -21.10
C ASN A 408 8.07 10.12 -20.18
N LEU A 409 9.22 9.66 -19.68
CA LEU A 409 10.20 10.51 -18.96
C LEU A 409 10.81 11.58 -19.87
N LEU A 410 10.99 11.27 -21.16
CA LEU A 410 11.63 12.16 -22.15
C LEU A 410 10.62 12.99 -22.97
N ASN A 411 9.33 12.68 -22.93
CA ASN A 411 8.31 13.46 -23.62
C ASN A 411 7.79 14.57 -22.71
N SER A 412 8.40 15.76 -22.82
CA SER A 412 7.75 17.00 -22.43
C SER A 412 6.59 17.28 -23.39
N LYS A 413 5.35 17.09 -22.94
CA LYS A 413 4.20 17.77 -23.53
C LYS A 413 3.59 18.70 -22.53
#